data_AF-A0A9E0D1V6-F1
#
_entry.id   AF-A0A9E0D1V6-F1
#
_cell.length_a   1.000
_cell.length_b   1.000
_cell.length_c   1.000
_cell.angle_alpha   90.00
_cell.angle_beta   90.00
_cell.angle_gamma   90.00
#
_symmetry.space_group_name_H-M   'P 1'
#
loop_
_entity.id
_entity.type
_entity.pdbx_description
1 polymer ?
#
loop_
_entity_poly.entity_id
_entity_poly.type
_entity_poly.pdbx_seq_one_letter_code
_entity_poly.pdbx_strand_id
1 'polypeptide(L)'
;MENLNINYDKTVSNATVSMISAGAILVISVLIVLLVLVIKRWKGRFIPLALGVLSYVVFGFMFSQLLMSVLSLIPNVDQSFTYNTNAYVVIYNILLAAGFGIARWFTAKMMTDRYNRTGDVLMAGTGLAIGDTVITYALSMFTFFVYAQAISANGLEKFISDMFNSGMA
;
A
#
# COMPACT_ATOMS: atom_id res chain seq x y z
N MET A 1 -21.74 -17.55 -20.36
CA MET A 1 -21.16 -17.38 -19.00
C MET A 1 -20.79 -18.78 -18.55
N GLU A 2 -19.51 -19.12 -18.51
CA GLU A 2 -19.06 -20.39 -17.94
C GLU A 2 -19.49 -20.40 -16.48
N ASN A 3 -20.36 -21.34 -16.09
CA ASN A 3 -20.77 -21.49 -14.69
C ASN A 3 -19.54 -21.97 -13.91
N LEU A 4 -18.76 -21.03 -13.41
CA LEU A 4 -17.72 -21.30 -12.43
C LEU A 4 -18.44 -21.93 -11.22
N ASN A 5 -18.30 -23.25 -11.07
CA ASN A 5 -18.85 -24.01 -9.95
C ASN A 5 -18.00 -23.69 -8.70
N ILE A 6 -18.13 -22.46 -8.19
CA ILE A 6 -17.43 -21.99 -7.01
C ILE A 6 -18.10 -22.63 -5.80
N ASN A 7 -17.34 -23.42 -5.05
CA ASN A 7 -17.81 -24.02 -3.82
C ASN A 7 -17.77 -22.98 -2.69
N TYR A 8 -18.96 -22.54 -2.25
CA TYR A 8 -19.14 -21.52 -1.21
C TYR A 8 -19.09 -22.07 0.24
N ASP A 9 -19.02 -23.39 0.42
CA ASP A 9 -18.86 -24.05 1.74
C ASP A 9 -17.42 -23.96 2.27
N LYS A 10 -16.51 -23.34 1.51
CA LYS A 10 -15.11 -23.24 1.89
C LYS A 10 -14.93 -22.22 3.01
N THR A 11 -14.28 -22.66 4.08
CA THR A 11 -13.77 -21.81 5.16
C THR A 11 -12.26 -21.65 5.03
N VAL A 12 -11.73 -20.57 5.61
CA VAL A 12 -10.27 -20.39 5.74
C VAL A 12 -9.83 -21.03 7.04
N SER A 13 -8.76 -21.84 7.01
CA SER A 13 -8.26 -22.47 8.23
C SER A 13 -7.76 -21.43 9.24
N ASN A 14 -7.91 -21.71 10.53
CA ASN A 14 -7.36 -20.86 11.60
C ASN A 14 -5.83 -20.72 11.51
N ALA A 15 -5.13 -21.71 10.95
CA ALA A 15 -3.70 -21.64 10.68
C ALA A 15 -3.38 -20.55 9.64
N THR A 16 -4.15 -20.47 8.56
CA THR A 16 -4.01 -19.43 7.52
C THR A 16 -4.29 -18.03 8.08
N VAL A 17 -5.35 -17.87 8.88
CA VAL A 17 -5.65 -16.60 9.56
C VAL A 17 -4.50 -16.18 10.48
N SER A 18 -3.95 -17.12 11.23
CA SER A 18 -2.83 -16.89 12.14
C SER A 18 -1.56 -16.48 11.40
N MET A 19 -1.27 -17.11 10.25
CA MET A 19 -0.12 -16.74 9.42
C MET A 19 -0.26 -15.32 8.84
N ILE A 20 -1.44 -14.93 8.34
CA ILE A 20 -1.68 -13.57 7.85
C ILE A 20 -1.50 -12.56 8.99
N SER A 21 -2.02 -12.87 10.19
CA SER A 21 -1.86 -12.02 11.36
C SER A 21 -0.40 -11.84 11.78
N ALA A 22 0.39 -12.92 11.74
CA ALA A 22 1.81 -12.88 12.07
C ALA A 22 2.60 -12.01 11.08
N GLY A 23 2.28 -12.09 9.79
CA GLY A 23 2.85 -11.21 8.77
C GLY A 23 2.54 -9.73 9.02
N ALA A 24 1.28 -9.41 9.32
CA ALA A 24 0.86 -8.04 9.62
C ALA A 24 1.54 -7.47 10.88
N ILE A 25 1.63 -8.26 11.95
CA ILE A 25 2.31 -7.89 13.20
C ILE A 25 3.81 -7.65 12.94
N LEU A 26 4.47 -8.52 12.18
CA LEU A 26 5.87 -8.37 11.83
C LEU A 26 6.13 -7.05 11.09
N VAL A 27 5.34 -6.74 10.06
CA VAL A 27 5.50 -5.47 9.31
C VAL A 27 5.34 -4.26 10.24
N ILE A 28 4.30 -4.22 11.08
CA ILE A 28 4.11 -3.11 12.02
C ILE A 28 5.27 -3.04 13.03
N SER A 29 5.70 -4.16 13.60
CA SER A 29 6.75 -4.19 14.62
C SER A 29 8.06 -3.61 14.10
N VAL A 30 8.48 -3.97 12.88
CA VAL A 30 9.69 -3.46 12.26
C VAL A 30 9.59 -1.95 12.01
N LEU A 31 8.44 -1.47 11.53
CA LEU A 31 8.21 -0.05 11.33
C LEU A 31 8.27 0.75 12.65
N ILE A 32 7.67 0.24 13.72
CA ILE A 32 7.72 0.87 15.05
C ILE A 32 9.16 0.92 15.57
N VAL A 33 9.90 -0.19 15.46
CA VAL A 33 11.31 -0.25 15.91
C VAL A 33 12.15 0.77 15.16
N LEU A 34 12.01 0.88 13.83
CA LEU A 34 12.71 1.89 13.04
C LEU A 34 12.37 3.32 13.47
N LEU A 35 11.08 3.61 13.68
CA LEU A 35 10.63 4.93 14.09
C LEU A 35 11.18 5.31 15.47
N VAL A 36 11.15 4.38 16.43
CA VAL A 36 11.75 4.57 17.76
C VAL A 36 13.26 4.79 17.67
N LEU A 37 13.97 4.05 16.82
CA LEU A 37 15.40 4.23 16.61
C LEU A 37 15.71 5.62 16.05
N VAL A 38 14.98 6.10 15.05
CA VAL A 38 15.27 7.42 14.47
C VAL A 38 14.95 8.56 15.44
N ILE A 39 13.85 8.46 16.20
CA ILE A 39 13.51 9.47 17.22
C ILE A 39 14.51 9.44 18.39
N LYS A 40 14.78 8.28 18.99
CA LYS A 40 15.63 8.19 20.20
C LYS A 40 17.11 8.32 19.89
N ARG A 41 17.62 7.65 18.86
CA ARG A 41 19.07 7.60 18.56
C ARG A 41 19.52 8.85 17.80
N TRP A 42 18.70 9.35 16.88
CA TRP A 42 19.10 10.43 15.97
C TRP A 42 18.41 11.77 16.26
N LYS A 43 17.56 11.85 17.29
CA LYS A 43 16.81 13.05 17.69
C LYS A 43 16.06 13.70 16.52
N GLY A 44 15.58 12.88 15.59
CA GLY A 44 14.85 13.33 14.41
C GLY A 44 13.50 13.93 14.78
N ARG A 45 13.11 15.02 14.12
CA ARG A 45 11.79 15.63 14.31
C ARG A 45 10.72 14.84 13.56
N PHE A 46 9.49 14.86 14.06
CA PHE A 46 8.36 14.19 13.42
C PHE A 46 7.93 14.87 12.10
N ILE A 47 8.09 16.18 11.97
CA ILE A 47 7.62 16.93 10.79
C ILE A 47 8.28 16.45 9.49
N PRO A 48 9.62 16.25 9.41
CA PRO A 48 10.25 15.62 8.25
C PRO A 48 9.66 14.26 7.86
N LEU A 49 9.26 13.43 8.83
CA LEU A 49 8.60 12.14 8.55
C LEU A 49 7.24 12.37 7.88
N ALA A 50 6.41 13.26 8.42
CA ALA A 50 5.11 13.59 7.82
C ALA A 50 5.28 14.14 6.40
N LEU A 51 6.30 14.99 6.16
CA LEU A 51 6.62 15.50 4.83
C LEU A 51 7.01 14.37 3.86
N GLY A 52 7.81 13.40 4.31
CA GLY A 52 8.16 12.23 3.51
C GLY A 52 6.94 11.39 3.13
N VAL A 53 6.05 11.10 4.10
CA VAL A 53 4.81 10.34 3.84
C VAL A 53 3.92 11.10 2.85
N LEU A 54 3.68 12.40 3.07
CA LEU A 54 2.84 13.22 2.21
C LEU A 54 3.39 13.31 0.78
N SER A 55 4.71 13.49 0.64
CA SER A 55 5.36 13.52 -0.67
C SER A 55 5.20 12.20 -1.41
N TYR A 56 5.33 11.07 -0.71
CA TYR A 56 5.04 9.77 -1.30
C TYR A 56 3.58 9.62 -1.73
N VAL A 57 2.62 10.01 -0.88
CA VAL A 57 1.18 9.92 -1.20
C VAL A 57 0.87 10.66 -2.50
N VAL A 58 1.35 11.90 -2.62
CA VAL A 58 1.03 12.76 -3.76
C VAL A 58 1.77 12.32 -5.02
N PHE A 59 3.09 12.14 -4.93
CA PHE A 59 3.93 11.91 -6.12
C PHE A 59 4.27 10.45 -6.39
N GLY A 60 4.29 9.59 -5.38
CA GLY A 60 4.45 8.16 -5.55
C GLY A 60 3.12 7.52 -5.91
N PHE A 61 2.12 7.62 -5.02
CA PHE A 61 0.86 6.92 -5.20
C PHE A 61 -0.10 7.63 -6.17
N MET A 62 -0.55 8.86 -5.85
CA MET A 62 -1.59 9.53 -6.63
C MET A 62 -1.14 9.84 -8.06
N PHE A 63 0.08 10.36 -8.24
CA PHE A 63 0.62 10.64 -9.57
C PHE A 63 0.66 9.40 -10.47
N SER A 64 1.15 8.27 -9.98
CA SER A 64 1.23 7.04 -10.78
C SER A 64 -0.15 6.47 -11.11
N GLN A 65 -1.09 6.55 -10.17
CA GLN A 65 -2.48 6.14 -10.39
C GLN A 65 -3.20 7.05 -11.41
N LEU A 66 -2.97 8.36 -11.33
CA LEU A 66 -3.53 9.32 -12.29
C LEU A 66 -2.96 9.11 -13.68
N LEU A 67 -1.66 8.88 -13.83
CA LEU A 67 -1.05 8.60 -15.13
C LEU A 67 -1.54 7.29 -15.74
N MET A 68 -1.65 6.22 -14.95
CA MET A 68 -2.27 4.98 -15.44
C MET A 68 -3.71 5.20 -15.89
N SER A 69 -4.48 5.96 -15.11
CA SER A 69 -5.86 6.29 -15.47
C SER A 69 -5.93 7.05 -16.81
N VAL A 70 -5.04 8.01 -17.03
CA VAL A 70 -4.95 8.74 -18.30
C VAL A 70 -4.53 7.83 -19.45
N LEU A 71 -3.58 6.91 -19.24
CA LEU A 71 -3.16 5.95 -20.27
C LEU A 71 -4.31 5.01 -20.67
N SER A 72 -5.09 4.55 -19.70
CA SER A 72 -6.28 3.71 -19.94
C SER A 72 -7.45 4.46 -20.60
N LEU A 73 -7.44 5.79 -20.67
CA LEU A 73 -8.43 6.52 -21.49
C LEU A 73 -8.21 6.34 -22.99
N ILE A 74 -7.02 5.90 -23.41
CA ILE A 74 -6.72 5.64 -24.82
C ILE A 74 -7.14 4.19 -25.15
N PRO A 75 -8.14 3.98 -26.03
CA PRO A 75 -8.72 2.65 -26.25
C PRO A 75 -7.70 1.57 -26.63
N ASN A 76 -6.73 1.90 -27.46
CA ASN A 76 -5.70 0.95 -27.90
C ASN A 76 -4.73 0.55 -26.77
N VAL A 77 -4.48 1.47 -25.83
CA VAL A 77 -3.60 1.23 -24.68
C VAL A 77 -4.34 0.40 -23.64
N ASP A 78 -5.60 0.71 -23.38
CA ASP A 78 -6.44 -0.03 -22.45
C ASP A 78 -6.67 -1.48 -22.89
N GLN A 79 -6.91 -1.70 -24.19
CA GLN A 79 -6.95 -3.04 -24.76
C GLN A 79 -5.62 -3.77 -24.57
N SER A 80 -4.48 -3.10 -24.83
CA SER A 80 -3.16 -3.71 -24.65
C SER A 80 -2.91 -4.13 -23.19
N PHE A 81 -3.39 -3.35 -22.22
CA PHE A 81 -3.31 -3.67 -20.80
C PHE A 81 -4.24 -4.82 -20.39
N THR A 82 -5.45 -4.86 -20.96
CA THR A 82 -6.42 -5.92 -20.69
C THR A 82 -5.93 -7.27 -21.22
N TYR A 83 -5.39 -7.31 -22.45
CA TYR A 83 -4.86 -8.54 -23.04
C TYR A 83 -3.48 -8.93 -22.51
N ASN A 84 -2.72 -7.98 -21.96
CA ASN A 84 -1.40 -8.23 -21.39
C ASN A 84 -1.24 -7.54 -20.04
N THR A 85 -1.71 -8.22 -18.98
CA THR A 85 -1.60 -7.75 -17.60
C THR A 85 -0.14 -7.52 -17.17
N ASN A 86 0.81 -8.27 -17.70
CA ASN A 86 2.23 -8.06 -17.41
C ASN A 86 2.71 -6.70 -17.94
N ALA A 87 2.23 -6.26 -19.11
CA ALA A 87 2.53 -4.94 -19.63
C ALA A 87 1.95 -3.83 -18.73
N TYR A 88 0.72 -3.97 -18.27
CA TYR A 88 0.12 -3.04 -17.30
C TYR A 88 0.99 -2.90 -16.04
N VAL A 89 1.41 -4.03 -15.46
CA VAL A 89 2.24 -4.06 -14.25
C VAL A 89 3.61 -3.41 -14.49
N VAL A 90 4.26 -3.70 -15.62
CA VAL A 90 5.57 -3.10 -15.94
C VAL A 90 5.47 -1.59 -16.09
N ILE A 91 4.46 -1.11 -16.84
CA ILE A 91 4.26 0.34 -17.02
C ILE A 91 3.94 1.02 -15.69
N TYR A 92 3.07 0.43 -14.87
CA TYR A 92 2.78 0.96 -13.54
C TYR A 92 4.05 1.10 -12.69
N ASN A 93 4.92 0.07 -12.68
CA ASN A 93 6.17 0.12 -11.91
C ASN A 93 7.14 1.20 -12.42
N ILE A 94 7.20 1.46 -13.74
CA ILE A 94 7.99 2.54 -14.31
C ILE A 94 7.46 3.90 -13.83
N LEU A 95 6.14 4.10 -13.89
CA LEU A 95 5.51 5.33 -13.43
C LEU A 95 5.68 5.53 -11.92
N LEU A 96 5.59 4.46 -11.13
CA LEU A 96 5.83 4.47 -9.69
C LEU A 96 7.28 4.85 -9.37
N ALA A 97 8.25 4.29 -10.09
CA ALA A 97 9.67 4.63 -9.93
C ALA A 97 9.94 6.10 -10.26
N ALA A 98 9.35 6.63 -11.33
CA ALA A 98 9.43 8.04 -11.68
C ALA A 98 8.79 8.93 -10.61
N GLY A 99 7.59 8.58 -10.15
CA GLY A 99 6.89 9.25 -9.06
C GLY A 99 7.70 9.29 -7.76
N PHE A 100 8.36 8.18 -7.42
CA PHE A 100 9.28 8.10 -6.29
C PHE A 100 10.49 9.03 -6.42
N GLY A 101 11.04 9.16 -7.63
CA GLY A 101 12.13 10.10 -7.91
C GLY A 101 11.70 11.55 -7.64
N ILE A 102 10.51 11.91 -8.10
CA ILE A 102 9.91 13.24 -7.86
C ILE A 102 9.64 13.44 -6.37
N ALA A 103 9.07 12.44 -5.69
CA ALA A 103 8.79 12.49 -4.25
C ALA A 103 10.07 12.75 -3.44
N ARG A 104 11.17 12.09 -3.78
CA ARG A 104 12.49 12.30 -3.14
C ARG A 104 13.00 13.70 -3.36
N TRP A 105 12.99 14.17 -4.61
CA TRP A 105 13.43 15.52 -4.95
C TRP A 105 12.60 16.58 -4.24
N PHE A 106 11.27 16.44 -4.23
CA PHE A 106 10.37 17.38 -3.58
C PHE A 106 10.57 17.40 -2.06
N THR A 107 10.70 16.22 -1.43
CA THR A 107 10.98 16.13 0.00
C THR A 107 12.31 16.80 0.35
N ALA A 108 13.37 16.54 -0.42
CA ALA A 108 14.68 17.16 -0.23
C ALA A 108 14.58 18.70 -0.34
N LYS A 109 13.85 19.20 -1.35
CA LYS A 109 13.64 20.64 -1.55
C LYS A 109 12.85 21.31 -0.41
N MET A 110 11.81 20.64 0.11
CA MET A 110 11.08 21.14 1.28
C MET A 110 11.91 21.12 2.57
N MET A 111 12.96 20.29 2.59
CA MET A 111 13.86 20.18 3.72
C MET A 111 15.03 21.15 3.70
N THR A 112 15.45 21.59 2.51
CA THR A 112 16.53 22.57 2.33
C THR A 112 16.26 23.80 3.19
N ASP A 113 17.31 24.28 3.87
CA ASP A 113 17.34 25.45 4.75
C ASP A 113 16.46 25.40 6.01
N ARG A 114 15.52 24.46 6.11
CA ARG A 114 14.61 24.30 7.27
C ARG A 114 15.01 23.16 8.20
N TYR A 115 15.61 22.10 7.67
CA TYR A 115 15.93 20.87 8.41
C TYR A 115 17.34 20.38 8.09
N ASN A 116 18.31 20.78 8.91
CA ASN A 116 19.74 20.52 8.67
C ASN A 116 20.33 19.40 9.53
N ARG A 117 19.55 18.73 10.37
CA ARG A 117 20.04 17.66 11.26
C ARG A 117 20.02 16.32 10.53
N THR A 118 21.03 15.48 10.76
CA THR A 118 21.07 14.10 10.23
C THR A 118 19.81 13.31 10.56
N GLY A 119 19.28 13.46 11.79
CA GLY A 119 18.03 12.81 12.18
C GLY A 119 16.80 13.27 11.40
N ASP A 120 16.76 14.51 10.93
CA ASP A 120 15.63 15.02 10.15
C ASP A 120 15.62 14.40 8.74
N VAL A 121 16.80 14.25 8.13
CA VAL A 121 16.95 13.61 6.81
C VAL A 121 16.59 12.13 6.89
N LEU A 122 17.02 11.45 7.95
CA LEU A 122 16.62 10.08 8.23
C LEU A 122 15.10 9.96 8.41
N MET A 123 14.48 10.89 9.17
CA MET A 123 13.02 10.90 9.37
C MET A 123 12.25 11.06 8.06
N ALA A 124 12.70 11.95 7.17
CA ALA A 124 12.07 12.12 5.86
C ALA A 124 12.22 10.90 4.96
N GLY A 125 13.42 10.30 4.93
CA GLY A 125 13.64 9.03 4.22
C GLY A 125 12.77 7.91 4.77
N THR A 126 12.65 7.78 6.10
CA THR A 126 11.75 6.81 6.70
C THR A 126 10.28 7.12 6.41
N GLY A 127 9.90 8.39 6.34
CA GLY A 127 8.54 8.79 5.96
C GLY A 127 8.18 8.33 4.55
N LEU A 128 9.09 8.50 3.58
CA LEU A 128 8.90 8.00 2.21
C LEU A 128 8.76 6.46 2.19
N ALA A 129 9.60 5.73 2.93
CA ALA A 129 9.54 4.27 3.00
C ALA A 129 8.28 3.74 3.72
N ILE A 130 7.85 4.42 4.79
CA ILE A 130 6.61 4.11 5.50
C ILE A 130 5.41 4.37 4.58
N GLY A 131 5.41 5.50 3.86
CA GLY A 131 4.37 5.82 2.88
C GLY A 131 4.16 4.66 1.91
N ASP A 132 5.25 4.18 1.30
CA ASP A 132 5.18 3.07 0.35
C ASP A 132 4.77 1.75 0.97
N THR A 133 5.42 1.37 2.07
CA THR A 133 5.16 0.08 2.71
C THR A 133 3.72 0.00 3.23
N VAL A 134 3.24 1.07 3.86
CA VAL A 134 1.92 1.07 4.51
C VAL A 134 0.80 1.18 3.48
N ILE A 135 0.91 2.12 2.55
CA ILE A 135 -0.17 2.41 1.59
C ILE A 135 -0.29 1.28 0.57
N THR A 136 0.82 0.78 0.06
CA THR A 136 0.80 -0.23 -1.01
C THR A 136 0.56 -1.63 -0.46
N TYR A 137 1.17 -1.99 0.68
CA TYR A 137 1.21 -3.38 1.14
C TYR A 137 0.50 -3.62 2.48
N ALA A 138 0.76 -2.80 3.50
CA ALA A 138 0.25 -3.09 4.84
C ALA A 138 -1.28 -2.97 4.93
N LEU A 139 -1.88 -1.92 4.35
CA LEU A 139 -3.34 -1.74 4.35
C LEU A 139 -4.05 -2.93 3.69
N SER A 140 -3.56 -3.38 2.54
CA SER A 140 -4.07 -4.56 1.83
C SER A 140 -3.99 -5.82 2.70
N MET A 141 -2.87 -6.05 3.39
CA MET A 141 -2.73 -7.18 4.32
C MET A 141 -3.72 -7.13 5.49
N PHE A 142 -3.98 -5.95 6.05
CA PHE A 142 -5.00 -5.80 7.10
C PHE A 142 -6.41 -6.11 6.60
N THR A 143 -6.75 -5.62 5.40
CA THR A 143 -8.05 -5.93 4.78
C THR A 143 -8.20 -7.43 4.55
N PHE A 144 -7.16 -8.11 4.02
CA PHE A 144 -7.19 -9.56 3.85
C PHE A 144 -7.28 -10.33 5.16
N PHE A 145 -6.63 -9.84 6.23
CA PHE A 145 -6.77 -10.44 7.56
C PHE A 145 -8.22 -10.36 8.07
N VAL A 146 -8.87 -9.21 7.91
CA VAL A 146 -10.28 -9.02 8.30
C VAL A 146 -11.20 -9.95 7.50
N TYR A 147 -11.01 -10.05 6.19
CA TYR A 147 -11.77 -10.97 5.35
C TYR A 147 -11.53 -12.44 5.72
N ALA A 148 -10.27 -12.83 5.93
CA ALA A 148 -9.93 -14.20 6.32
C ALA A 148 -10.55 -14.58 7.68
N GLN A 149 -10.61 -13.65 8.64
CA GLN A 149 -11.31 -13.86 9.91
C GLN A 149 -12.82 -14.02 9.71
N ALA A 150 -13.44 -13.14 8.92
CA ALA A 150 -14.88 -13.19 8.67
C ALA A 150 -15.28 -14.51 7.98
N ILE A 151 -14.51 -14.95 6.99
CA ILE A 151 -14.73 -16.21 6.26
C ILE A 151 -14.46 -17.42 7.16
N SER A 152 -13.43 -17.40 8.01
CA SER A 152 -13.17 -18.48 8.97
C SER A 152 -14.31 -18.64 9.98
N ALA A 153 -14.85 -17.53 10.48
CA ALA A 153 -15.89 -17.54 11.51
C ALA A 153 -17.29 -17.90 10.98
N ASN A 154 -17.65 -17.42 9.79
CA ASN A 154 -19.02 -17.49 9.28
C ASN A 154 -19.19 -18.32 7.99
N GLY A 155 -18.10 -18.73 7.34
CA GLY A 155 -18.14 -19.33 6.01
C GLY A 155 -18.20 -18.30 4.88
N LEU A 156 -17.73 -18.70 3.70
CA LEU A 156 -17.65 -17.83 2.52
C LEU A 156 -19.05 -17.44 2.02
N GLU A 157 -20.00 -18.36 2.02
CA GLU A 157 -21.39 -18.09 1.60
C GLU A 157 -22.03 -16.97 2.41
N LYS A 158 -21.96 -17.07 3.75
CA LYS A 158 -22.55 -16.07 4.64
C LYS A 158 -21.84 -14.72 4.53
N PHE A 159 -20.52 -14.71 4.46
CA PHE A 159 -19.74 -13.49 4.26
C PHE A 159 -20.15 -12.73 2.99
N ILE A 160 -20.33 -13.44 1.87
CA ILE A 160 -20.77 -12.85 0.60
C ILE A 160 -22.21 -12.34 0.73
N SER A 161 -23.10 -13.12 1.36
CA SER A 161 -24.49 -12.68 1.57
C SER A 161 -24.57 -11.41 2.42
N ASP A 162 -23.77 -11.28 3.48
CA ASP A 162 -23.71 -10.10 4.34
C ASP A 162 -23.13 -8.88 3.59
N MET A 163 -22.16 -9.09 2.69
CA MET A 163 -21.59 -8.03 1.86
C MET A 163 -22.62 -7.45 0.88
N PHE A 164 -23.41 -8.31 0.23
CA PHE A 164 -24.45 -7.85 -0.69
C PHE A 164 -25.65 -7.22 0.04
N ASN A 165 -26.01 -7.75 1.22
CA ASN A 165 -27.12 -7.23 2.01
C ASN A 165 -26.78 -5.92 2.74
N SER A 166 -25.51 -5.63 2.99
CA SER A 166 -25.06 -4.39 3.65
C SER A 166 -24.97 -3.18 2.71
N GLY A 167 -25.26 -3.34 1.42
CA GLY A 167 -25.18 -2.25 0.43
C GLY A 167 -23.74 -1.79 0.14
N MET A 168 -22.73 -2.59 0.49
CA MET A 168 -21.32 -2.32 0.19
C MET A 168 -20.86 -2.92 -1.17
N ALA A 169 -21.80 -3.14 -2.08
CA ALA A 169 -21.55 -3.60 -3.45
C ALA A 169 -21.55 -2.42 -4.45
#